data_AF-A0A7R9PHV8-F1
#
_entry.id   AF-A0A7R9PHV8-F1
#
_cell.length_a   1.000
_cell.length_b   1.000
_cell.length_c   1.000
_cell.angle_alpha   90.00
_cell.angle_beta   90.00
_cell.angle_gamma   90.00
#
_symmetry.space_group_name_H-M   'P 1'
#
loop_
_entity.id
_entity.type
_entity.pdbx_description
1 polymer ?
#
loop_
_entity_poly.entity_id
_entity_poly.type
_entity_poly.pdbx_seq_one_letter_code
_entity_poly.pdbx_strand_id
1 'polypeptide(L)' 'MIYVLMGLISGVKSLVVITQWAIFSVRNLCEGNPESQALIAGLTQRGTVDSATLRELGITLHQEDDKKIVIMPYKP' A
#
# COMPACT_ATOMS: atom_id res chain seq x y z
N MET A 1 20.06 -0.34 3.14
CA MET A 1 19.27 -1.34 3.89
C MET A 1 17.99 -1.76 3.15
N ILE A 2 17.26 -0.84 2.51
CA ILE A 2 16.07 -1.15 1.68
C ILE A 2 16.37 -2.04 0.45
N TYR A 3 17.49 -1.82 -0.23
CA TYR A 3 17.84 -2.57 -1.45
C TYR A 3 18.18 -4.06 -1.22
N VAL A 4 18.68 -4.42 -0.03
CA VAL A 4 19.06 -5.81 0.28
C VAL A 4 17.81 -6.69 0.47
N LEU A 5 16.70 -6.10 0.92
CA LEU A 5 15.46 -6.83 1.11
C LEU A 5 14.70 -7.08 -0.20
N MET A 6 14.80 -6.17 -1.17
CA MET A 6 14.19 -6.34 -2.50
C MET A 6 14.74 -7.56 -3.26
N GLY A 7 16.02 -7.90 -3.06
CA GLY A 7 16.64 -9.08 -3.68
C GLY A 7 16.09 -10.43 -3.20
N LEU A 8 15.51 -10.49 -1.99
CA LEU A 8 14.94 -11.72 -1.43
C LEU A 8 13.46 -11.95 -1.84
N ILE A 9 12.82 -10.95 -2.43
CA ILE A 9 11.37 -10.95 -2.75
C ILE A 9 11.09 -11.58 -4.12
N SER A 10 12.12 -11.93 -4.90
CA SER A 10 12.02 -12.52 -6.24
C SER A 10 11.23 -13.83 -6.34
N GLY A 11 10.80 -14.43 -5.22
CA GLY A 11 10.03 -15.68 -5.20
C GLY A 11 8.76 -15.71 -4.34
N VAL A 12 8.36 -14.63 -3.64
CA VAL A 12 7.25 -14.69 -2.67
C VAL A 12 6.09 -13.79 -3.10
N LYS A 13 4.91 -14.40 -3.24
CA LYS A 13 3.60 -13.81 -3.61
C LYS A 13 3.43 -12.36 -3.13
N SER A 14 3.57 -11.44 -4.10
CA SER A 14 3.86 -10.00 -3.95
C SER A 14 2.85 -9.16 -3.14
N LEU A 15 1.60 -9.62 -2.99
CA LEU A 15 0.51 -8.80 -2.42
C LEU A 15 0.50 -8.69 -0.89
N VAL A 16 0.87 -9.78 -0.20
CA VAL A 16 0.92 -9.81 1.28
C VAL A 16 2.02 -8.87 1.79
N VAL A 17 3.11 -8.76 1.05
CA VAL A 17 4.28 -7.96 1.41
C VAL A 17 3.95 -6.45 1.39
N ILE A 18 3.36 -5.95 0.30
CA ILE A 18 3.03 -4.52 0.18
C ILE A 18 2.09 -4.07 1.30
N THR A 19 1.09 -4.88 1.62
CA THR A 19 0.12 -4.58 2.67
C THR A 19 0.78 -4.53 4.05
N GLN A 20 1.63 -5.50 4.36
CA GLN A 20 2.35 -5.54 5.64
C GLN A 20 3.31 -4.36 5.80
N TRP A 21 4.05 -4.01 4.73
CA TRP A 21 4.94 -2.85 4.76
C TRP A 21 4.17 -1.54 4.90
N ALA A 22 3.03 -1.38 4.21
CA ALA A 22 2.19 -0.21 4.37
C ALA A 22 1.71 -0.05 5.82
N ILE A 23 1.21 -1.13 6.45
CA ILE A 23 0.78 -1.12 7.86
C ILE A 23 1.95 -0.75 8.78
N PHE A 24 3.12 -1.35 8.57
CA PHE A 24 4.30 -1.10 9.39
C PHE A 24 4.79 0.35 9.25
N SER A 25 4.82 0.90 8.03
CA SER A 25 5.19 2.30 7.79
C SER A 25 4.22 3.28 8.45
N VAL A 26 2.91 3.03 8.37
CA VAL A 26 1.90 3.88 9.03
C VAL A 26 2.04 3.82 10.55
N ARG A 27 2.26 2.61 11.11
CA ARG A 27 2.52 2.46 12.55
C ARG A 27 3.73 3.27 12.98
N ASN A 28 4.86 3.12 12.28
CA ASN A 28 6.10 3.81 12.63
C ASN A 28 5.97 5.34 12.53
N LEU A 29 5.17 5.83 11.56
CA LEU A 29 4.87 7.25 11.42
C LEU A 29 4.05 7.79 12.61
N CYS A 30 3.20 6.96 13.19
CA CYS A 30 2.29 7.33 14.28
C CYS A 30 2.83 7.03 15.69
N GLU A 31 3.80 6.13 15.84
CA GLU A 31 4.32 5.71 17.14
C GLU A 31 5.00 6.88 17.86
N GLY A 32 4.48 7.25 19.03
CA GLY A 32 4.98 8.40 19.80
C GLY A 32 4.73 9.78 19.19
N ASN A 33 3.94 9.89 18.11
CA ASN A 33 3.67 11.14 17.42
C ASN A 33 2.16 11.46 17.34
N PRO A 34 1.61 12.25 18.29
CA PRO A 34 0.19 12.62 18.29
C PRO A 34 -0.24 13.49 17.10
N GLU A 35 0.66 14.27 16.52
CA GLU A 35 0.36 15.10 15.35
C GLU A 35 0.12 14.22 14.11
N SER A 36 1.02 13.27 13.85
CA SER A 36 0.84 12.26 12.80
C SER A 36 -0.45 11.47 13.01
N GLN A 37 -0.76 11.08 14.25
CA GLN A 37 -2.00 10.37 14.57
C GLN A 37 -3.24 11.21 14.24
N ALA A 38 -3.26 12.48 14.63
CA ALA A 38 -4.36 13.39 14.34
C ALA A 38 -4.53 13.63 12.83
N LEU A 39 -3.42 13.80 12.10
CA LEU A 39 -3.43 13.97 10.66
C LEU A 39 -3.98 12.73 9.95
N ILE A 40 -3.48 11.53 10.29
CA ILE A 40 -3.96 10.25 9.73
C ILE A 40 -5.45 10.02 10.07
N ALA A 41 -5.87 10.34 11.30
CA ALA A 41 -7.27 10.22 11.72
C ALA A 41 -8.22 11.16 10.95
N GLY A 42 -7.72 12.30 10.47
CA GLY A 42 -8.47 13.24 9.64
C GLY A 42 -8.53 12.88 8.15
N LEU A 43 -7.78 11.86 7.70
CA LEU A 43 -7.80 11.46 6.30
C LEU A 43 -9.13 10.84 5.92
N THR A 44 -9.63 11.22 4.75
CA THR A 44 -10.83 10.64 4.14
C THR A 44 -10.44 9.91 2.87
N GLN A 45 -10.96 8.70 2.67
CA GLN A 45 -10.76 7.94 1.44
C GLN A 45 -11.35 8.72 0.26
N ARG A 46 -10.54 8.97 -0.77
CA ARG A 46 -10.94 9.69 -2.01
C ARG A 46 -11.06 8.76 -3.23
N GLY A 47 -10.86 7.47 -3.05
CA GLY A 47 -10.91 6.45 -4.10
C GLY A 47 -9.53 5.87 -4.41
N THR A 48 -9.41 5.24 -5.59
CA THR A 48 -8.14 4.68 -6.07
C THR A 48 -7.38 5.68 -6.95
N VAL A 49 -6.05 5.60 -6.94
CA VAL A 49 -5.16 6.40 -7.80
C VAL A 49 -4.48 5.47 -8.79
N ASP A 50 -4.41 5.88 -10.06
CA ASP A 50 -3.55 5.21 -11.03
C ASP A 50 -2.08 5.44 -10.65
N SER A 51 -1.33 4.36 -10.55
CA SER A 51 0.07 4.37 -10.13
C SER A 51 0.91 3.58 -11.12
N ALA A 52 1.88 4.26 -11.72
CA ALA A 52 2.86 3.63 -12.60
C ALA A 52 3.60 2.48 -11.90
N THR A 53 3.89 2.62 -10.60
CA THR A 53 4.52 1.58 -9.79
C THR A 53 3.63 0.34 -9.64
N LEU A 54 2.31 0.51 -9.45
CA LEU A 54 1.39 -0.63 -9.39
C LEU A 54 1.31 -1.36 -10.74
N ARG A 55 1.31 -0.60 -11.85
CA ARG A 55 1.34 -1.15 -13.21
C ARG A 55 2.61 -1.95 -13.49
N GLU A 56 3.78 -1.45 -13.09
CA GLU A 56 5.07 -2.18 -13.18
C GLU A 56 5.05 -3.48 -12.37
N LEU A 57 4.33 -3.49 -11.25
CA LEU A 57 4.12 -4.68 -10.42
C LEU A 57 3.03 -5.62 -10.96
N GLY A 58 2.39 -5.30 -12.09
CA GLY A 58 1.34 -6.11 -12.70
C GLY A 58 0.03 -6.13 -11.90
N ILE A 59 -0.23 -5.08 -11.11
CA ILE A 59 -1.39 -4.97 -10.22
C ILE A 59 -2.14 -3.66 -10.42
N THR A 60 -3.43 -3.66 -10.13
CA THR A 60 -4.27 -2.46 -10.16
C THR A 60 -5.29 -2.51 -9.02
N LEU A 61 -5.88 -1.35 -8.72
CA LEU A 61 -6.85 -1.19 -7.65
C LEU A 61 -8.24 -1.02 -8.24
N HIS A 62 -9.16 -1.89 -7.85
CA HIS A 62 -10.58 -1.74 -8.14
C HIS A 62 -11.31 -1.26 -6.90
N GLN A 63 -12.25 -0.34 -7.10
CA GLN A 63 -13.18 0.07 -6.06
C GLN A 63 -14.54 -0.52 -6.40
N GLU A 64 -14.94 -1.57 -5.66
CA GLU A 64 -16.26 -2.21 -5.85
C GLU A 64 -17.38 -1.33 -5.30
N ASP A 65 -17.11 -0.54 -4.23
CA ASP A 65 -18.01 0.40 -3.56
C ASP A 65 -17.19 1.53 -2.87
N ASP A 66 -17.84 2.57 -2.34
CA ASP A 66 -17.21 3.66 -1.54
C ASP A 66 -16.37 3.20 -0.34
N LYS A 67 -16.45 1.91 0.04
CA LYS A 67 -15.82 1.36 1.25
C LYS A 67 -14.83 0.24 1.00
N LYS A 68 -14.74 -0.31 -0.22
CA LYS A 68 -13.93 -1.51 -0.48
C LYS A 68 -13.02 -1.34 -1.69
N ILE A 69 -11.72 -1.35 -1.41
CA ILE A 69 -10.66 -1.39 -2.41
C ILE A 69 -10.15 -2.82 -2.50
N VAL A 70 -10.12 -3.36 -3.73
CA VAL A 70 -9.65 -4.71 -4.04
C VAL A 70 -8.43 -4.60 -4.95
N ILE A 71 -7.39 -5.37 -4.66
CA ILE A 71 -6.23 -5.49 -5.53
C ILE A 71 -6.50 -6.59 -6.55
N MET A 72 -6.36 -6.28 -7.84
CA MET A 72 -6.56 -7.22 -8.93
C MET A 72 -5.37 -7.22 -9.89
N PRO A 73 -5.17 -8.29 -10.69
CA PRO A 73 -4.15 -8.30 -11.73
C PRO A 73 -4.37 -7.17 -12.74
N TYR A 74 -3.30 -6.49 -13.12
CA TYR A 74 -3.33 -5.52 -14.21
C TYR A 74 -3.38 -6.27 -15.54
N LYS A 75 -4.48 -6.09 -16.30
CA LYS A 75 -4.55 -6.52 -17.70
C LYS A 75 -4.21 -5.30 -18.57
N PRO A 76 -3.14 -5.36 -19.39
CA PRO A 76 -2.77 -4.27 -20.29
C PRO A 76 -3.79 -4.08 -21.41
#